data_AF-A0A9W8ZID9-F1
#
_entry.id   AF-A0A9W8ZID9-F1
#
_cell.length_a   1.000
_cell.length_b   1.000
_cell.length_c   1.000
_cell.angle_alpha   90.00
_cell.angle_beta   90.00
_cell.angle_gamma   90.00
#
_symmetry.space_group_name_H-M   'P 1'
#
loop_
_entity.id
_entity.type
_entity.pdbx_description
1 polymer ?
#
loop_
_entity_poly.entity_id
_entity_poly.type
_entity_poly.pdbx_seq_one_letter_code
_entity_poly.pdbx_strand_id
1 'polypeptide(L)'
;MVKYVNDFVAFNDQVTSRIESYDFGVVGRQIYESRLQGIIGVRNDSTFIQALQRANAVSSRSYSFFWGSEMMDDSRHGSVTFGGYDESIIKGDQKVTKSFNLTESACVEGMIVELTKMRLFNETGTVADVFDGQDVNIFDGLGPMQVCVVPSMRNIMALPKAYGDRIIRVTPQKARATFRGNLSITIEDTITVNFTAEQLMLEETFYDSNGFIQRNTSLTNIPLVVEDPL
;
A
#
# COMPACT_ATOMS: atom_id res chain seq x y z
N MET A 1 -13.53 23.43 11.05
CA MET A 1 -14.89 23.06 11.52
C MET A 1 -15.47 22.08 10.52
N VAL A 2 -16.00 20.95 10.99
CA VAL A 2 -16.69 19.95 10.14
C VAL A 2 -18.18 20.27 10.17
N LYS A 3 -18.80 20.38 8.99
CA LYS A 3 -20.25 20.52 8.84
C LYS A 3 -20.82 19.15 8.49
N TYR A 4 -21.76 18.65 9.28
CA TYR A 4 -22.48 17.42 8.93
C TYR A 4 -23.59 17.74 7.93
N VAL A 5 -23.70 16.89 6.91
CA VAL A 5 -24.68 16.97 5.82
C VAL A 5 -25.31 15.60 5.66
N ASN A 6 -26.61 15.59 5.36
CA ASN A 6 -27.34 14.41 4.93
C ASN A 6 -27.64 14.57 3.45
N ASP A 7 -27.20 13.64 2.63
CA ASP A 7 -27.49 13.63 1.19
C ASP A 7 -27.44 12.19 0.67
N PHE A 8 -27.76 12.00 -0.62
CA PHE A 8 -27.56 10.71 -1.26
C PHE A 8 -26.10 10.48 -1.64
N VAL A 9 -25.70 9.21 -1.66
CA VAL A 9 -24.39 8.79 -2.19
C VAL A 9 -24.62 7.69 -3.21
N ALA A 10 -24.12 7.89 -4.43
CA ALA A 10 -24.21 6.92 -5.51
C ALA A 10 -22.82 6.37 -5.86
N PHE A 11 -22.75 5.07 -6.14
CA PHE A 11 -21.52 4.39 -6.56
C PHE A 11 -21.71 3.83 -7.95
N ASN A 12 -20.77 4.15 -8.83
CA ASN A 12 -20.89 3.91 -10.27
C ASN A 12 -22.13 4.63 -10.85
N ASP A 13 -22.21 4.73 -12.17
CA ASP A 13 -23.29 5.45 -12.85
C ASP A 13 -24.65 4.70 -12.78
N GLN A 14 -24.79 3.76 -11.83
CA GLN A 14 -25.92 2.85 -11.70
C GLN A 14 -26.82 3.28 -10.55
N VAL A 15 -28.11 3.46 -10.86
CA VAL A 15 -29.15 3.88 -9.90
C VAL A 15 -29.36 2.86 -8.77
N THR A 16 -29.01 1.60 -9.00
CA THR A 16 -29.21 0.48 -8.05
C THR A 16 -28.18 0.44 -6.92
N SER A 17 -27.09 1.21 -7.00
CA SER A 17 -26.03 1.29 -6.00
C SER A 17 -26.00 2.66 -5.33
N ARG A 18 -27.18 3.12 -4.88
CA ARG A 18 -27.37 4.41 -4.22
C ARG A 18 -27.86 4.25 -2.78
N ILE A 19 -27.28 5.04 -1.89
CA ILE A 19 -27.78 5.28 -0.53
C ILE A 19 -28.54 6.59 -0.58
N GLU A 20 -29.86 6.58 -0.36
CA GLU A 20 -30.70 7.78 -0.53
C GLU A 20 -30.50 8.84 0.55
N SER A 21 -30.07 8.43 1.74
CA SER A 21 -29.83 9.31 2.87
C SER A 21 -28.64 8.77 3.66
N TYR A 22 -27.53 9.50 3.58
CA TYR A 22 -26.28 9.18 4.26
C TYR A 22 -25.73 10.43 4.93
N ASP A 23 -25.41 10.31 6.22
CA ASP A 23 -24.76 11.38 6.97
C ASP A 23 -23.24 11.34 6.75
N PHE A 24 -22.68 12.47 6.31
CA PHE A 24 -21.23 12.64 6.17
C PHE A 24 -20.75 14.03 6.58
N GLY A 25 -19.48 14.12 6.94
CA GLY A 25 -18.83 15.37 7.31
C GLY A 25 -18.20 16.06 6.10
N VAL A 26 -18.52 17.32 5.90
CA VAL A 26 -17.87 18.21 4.93
C VAL A 26 -16.91 19.12 5.70
N VAL A 27 -15.63 19.11 5.31
CA VAL A 27 -14.62 19.93 5.97
C VAL A 27 -14.44 21.23 5.20
N GLY A 28 -14.73 22.35 5.86
CA GLY A 28 -14.69 23.69 5.24
C GLY A 28 -13.27 24.23 4.94
N ARG A 29 -12.22 23.42 5.16
CA ARG A 29 -10.83 23.74 4.84
C ARG A 29 -10.21 22.50 4.21
N GLN A 30 -9.38 22.71 3.20
CA GLN A 30 -8.58 21.66 2.59
C GLN A 30 -7.72 20.98 3.68
N ILE A 31 -7.92 19.68 3.87
CA ILE A 31 -7.28 18.90 4.94
C ILE A 31 -5.87 18.45 4.54
N TYR A 32 -5.59 18.37 3.22
CA TYR A 32 -4.31 17.94 2.67
C TYR A 32 -3.85 18.84 1.52
N GLU A 33 -2.56 19.18 1.47
CA GLU A 33 -1.98 20.07 0.46
C GLU A 33 -2.12 19.57 -0.99
N SER A 34 -2.33 18.27 -1.20
CA SER A 34 -2.57 17.67 -2.52
C SER A 34 -4.04 17.29 -2.72
N ARG A 35 -4.77 17.97 -3.61
CA ARG A 35 -5.99 17.60 -4.40
C ARG A 35 -7.05 16.59 -3.88
N LEU A 36 -6.99 16.10 -2.65
CA LEU A 36 -7.93 15.16 -2.06
C LEU A 36 -9.19 15.92 -1.67
N GLN A 37 -10.30 15.62 -2.34
CA GLN A 37 -11.59 16.27 -2.11
C GLN A 37 -12.42 15.58 -1.03
N GLY A 38 -12.02 14.37 -0.60
CA GLY A 38 -12.73 13.60 0.41
C GLY A 38 -11.95 12.38 0.88
N ILE A 39 -12.46 11.73 1.93
CA ILE A 39 -11.92 10.50 2.52
C ILE A 39 -13.10 9.59 2.83
N ILE A 40 -12.96 8.28 2.56
CA ILE A 40 -13.94 7.27 2.93
C ILE A 40 -13.32 6.38 4.01
N GLY A 41 -13.94 6.36 5.19
CA GLY A 41 -13.51 5.49 6.29
C GLY A 41 -14.06 4.08 6.14
N VAL A 42 -13.17 3.07 6.10
CA VAL A 42 -13.50 1.67 5.80
C VAL A 42 -13.06 0.67 6.88
N ARG A 43 -12.84 1.14 8.11
CA ARG A 43 -12.52 0.26 9.26
C ARG A 43 -13.66 -0.73 9.56
N ASN A 44 -13.42 -1.71 10.43
CA ASN A 44 -14.35 -2.75 10.88
C ASN A 44 -15.77 -2.24 11.27
N ASP A 45 -15.88 -1.04 11.82
CA ASP A 45 -17.13 -0.39 12.23
C ASP A 45 -17.59 0.72 11.26
N SER A 46 -17.10 0.71 10.01
CA SER A 46 -17.42 1.70 8.98
C SER A 46 -18.93 1.92 8.86
N THR A 47 -19.38 3.13 9.16
CA THR A 47 -20.77 3.56 8.98
C THR A 47 -21.17 3.51 7.52
N PHE A 48 -20.20 3.69 6.63
CA PHE A 48 -20.37 3.69 5.19
C PHE A 48 -20.66 2.28 4.66
N ILE A 49 -19.81 1.28 4.96
CA ILE A 49 -20.02 -0.10 4.52
C ILE A 49 -21.30 -0.67 5.15
N GLN A 50 -21.61 -0.30 6.39
CA GLN A 50 -22.88 -0.65 7.03
C GLN A 50 -24.09 -0.05 6.31
N ALA A 51 -24.02 1.21 5.88
CA ALA A 51 -25.09 1.86 5.13
C ALA A 51 -25.31 1.18 3.77
N LEU A 52 -24.23 0.85 3.05
CA LEU A 52 -24.29 0.06 1.81
C LEU A 52 -25.00 -1.28 2.01
N GLN A 53 -24.67 -2.00 3.09
CA GLN A 53 -25.29 -3.29 3.38
C GLN A 53 -26.77 -3.14 3.73
N ARG A 54 -27.15 -2.14 4.55
CA ARG A 54 -28.55 -1.86 4.90
C ARG A 54 -29.40 -1.46 3.69
N ALA A 55 -28.80 -0.79 2.72
CA ALA A 55 -29.42 -0.46 1.44
C ALA A 55 -29.50 -1.66 0.47
N ASN A 56 -29.02 -2.84 0.86
CA ASN A 56 -28.88 -4.02 0.01
C ASN A 56 -28.01 -3.80 -1.24
N ALA A 57 -27.11 -2.80 -1.21
CA ALA A 57 -26.20 -2.51 -2.32
C ALA A 57 -24.99 -3.46 -2.35
N VAL A 58 -24.68 -4.11 -1.22
CA VAL A 58 -23.60 -5.10 -1.09
C VAL A 58 -24.07 -6.31 -0.28
N SER A 59 -23.53 -7.48 -0.59
CA SER A 59 -23.88 -8.74 0.09
C SER A 59 -23.09 -9.00 1.37
N SER A 60 -21.97 -8.29 1.57
CA SER A 60 -21.07 -8.48 2.72
C SER A 60 -20.46 -7.17 3.21
N ARG A 61 -20.00 -7.16 4.47
CA ARG A 61 -19.25 -6.03 5.06
C ARG A 61 -17.76 -6.18 4.81
N SER A 62 -17.38 -6.30 3.55
CA SER A 62 -15.99 -6.35 3.13
C SER A 62 -15.69 -5.27 2.11
N TYR A 63 -14.40 -4.99 1.93
CA TYR A 63 -13.92 -4.27 0.77
C TYR A 63 -12.61 -4.89 0.31
N SER A 64 -12.30 -4.71 -0.97
CA SER A 64 -10.97 -4.96 -1.50
C SER A 64 -10.42 -3.68 -2.09
N PHE A 65 -9.11 -3.56 -2.06
CA PHE A 65 -8.40 -2.40 -2.55
C PHE A 65 -7.27 -2.84 -3.46
N PHE A 66 -7.22 -2.29 -4.67
CA PHE A 66 -6.14 -2.47 -5.63
C PHE A 66 -5.60 -1.09 -5.99
N TRP A 67 -4.34 -0.82 -5.64
CA TRP A 67 -3.75 0.50 -5.85
C TRP A 67 -3.59 0.86 -7.35
N GLY A 68 -3.53 -0.14 -8.23
CA GLY A 68 -3.19 0.05 -9.63
C GLY A 68 -1.68 -0.07 -9.88
N SER A 69 -1.27 0.23 -11.11
CA SER A 69 0.13 0.32 -11.52
C SER A 69 0.30 1.55 -12.43
N GLU A 70 1.08 2.54 -11.99
CA GLU A 70 1.32 3.78 -12.76
C GLU A 70 2.66 3.77 -13.50
N MET A 71 3.60 2.93 -13.06
CA MET A 71 5.00 2.89 -13.52
C MET A 71 5.38 1.60 -14.26
N MET A 72 4.39 0.79 -14.62
CA MET A 72 4.59 -0.42 -15.44
C MET A 72 4.14 -0.15 -16.88
N ASP A 73 4.74 -0.82 -17.85
CA ASP A 73 4.35 -0.73 -19.28
C ASP A 73 2.85 -0.99 -19.47
N ASP A 74 2.31 -1.97 -18.73
CA ASP A 74 0.88 -2.23 -18.62
C ASP A 74 0.30 -1.50 -17.40
N SER A 75 0.13 -0.18 -17.52
CA SER A 75 -0.51 0.61 -16.48
C SER A 75 -1.95 0.16 -16.25
N ARG A 76 -2.32 -0.05 -14.98
CA ARG A 76 -3.68 -0.43 -14.59
C ARG A 76 -4.23 0.60 -13.63
N HIS A 77 -5.46 1.05 -13.87
CA HIS A 77 -6.18 1.86 -12.91
C HIS A 77 -6.40 1.08 -11.62
N GLY A 78 -6.21 1.75 -10.49
CA GLY A 78 -6.60 1.21 -9.20
C GLY A 78 -8.13 1.05 -9.10
N SER A 79 -8.56 0.20 -8.17
CA SER A 79 -9.97 -0.03 -7.91
C SER A 79 -10.22 -0.25 -6.42
N VAL A 80 -11.42 0.12 -5.99
CA VAL A 80 -11.96 -0.24 -4.67
C VAL A 80 -13.27 -0.96 -4.93
N THR A 81 -13.42 -2.15 -4.36
CA THR A 81 -14.64 -2.96 -4.47
C THR A 81 -15.26 -3.08 -3.09
N PHE A 82 -16.53 -2.75 -2.95
CA PHE A 82 -17.29 -2.97 -1.71
C PHE A 82 -18.14 -4.23 -1.84
N GLY A 83 -18.26 -5.00 -0.76
CA GLY A 83 -19.07 -6.21 -0.73
C GLY A 83 -18.39 -7.48 -1.22
N GLY A 84 -17.11 -7.42 -1.60
CA GLY A 84 -16.35 -8.56 -2.09
C GLY A 84 -14.97 -8.15 -2.58
N TYR A 85 -14.47 -8.90 -3.56
CA TYR A 85 -13.26 -8.61 -4.30
C TYR A 85 -13.45 -8.98 -5.78
N ASP A 86 -12.67 -8.37 -6.66
CA ASP A 86 -12.62 -8.74 -8.08
C ASP A 86 -11.62 -9.88 -8.26
N GLU A 87 -12.07 -11.03 -8.76
CA GLU A 87 -11.18 -12.18 -8.97
C GLU A 87 -10.24 -11.97 -10.17
N SER A 88 -10.62 -11.14 -11.14
CA SER A 88 -9.86 -10.93 -12.37
C SER A 88 -8.54 -10.17 -12.15
N ILE A 89 -8.44 -9.42 -11.06
CA ILE A 89 -7.23 -8.70 -10.68
C ILE A 89 -6.24 -9.59 -9.90
N ILE A 90 -6.69 -10.74 -9.38
CA ILE A 90 -5.86 -11.69 -8.66
C ILE A 90 -5.15 -12.59 -9.67
N LYS A 91 -3.81 -12.59 -9.63
CA LYS A 91 -2.98 -13.52 -10.41
C LYS A 91 -2.48 -14.65 -9.50
N GLY A 92 -2.53 -15.88 -10.01
CA GLY A 92 -2.06 -17.08 -9.30
C GLY A 92 -3.12 -17.74 -8.41
N ASP A 93 -2.79 -18.94 -7.93
CA ASP A 93 -3.76 -19.83 -7.25
C ASP A 93 -3.77 -19.68 -5.72
N GLN A 94 -2.82 -18.93 -5.15
CA GLN A 94 -2.69 -18.81 -3.70
C GLN A 94 -3.55 -17.66 -3.16
N LYS A 95 -4.75 -18.02 -2.68
CA LYS A 95 -5.61 -17.14 -1.86
C LYS A 95 -5.37 -17.48 -0.39
N VAL A 96 -4.97 -16.50 0.42
CA VAL A 96 -4.74 -16.70 1.86
C VAL A 96 -5.63 -15.74 2.65
N THR A 97 -6.24 -16.27 3.71
CA THR A 97 -7.07 -15.50 4.64
C THR A 97 -6.45 -15.55 6.01
N LYS A 98 -6.29 -14.37 6.64
CA LYS A 98 -5.80 -14.22 8.01
C LYS A 98 -6.68 -13.24 8.75
N SER A 99 -6.73 -13.41 10.08
CA SER A 99 -7.42 -12.48 10.95
C SER A 99 -6.46 -11.34 11.28
N PHE A 100 -6.91 -10.10 11.13
CA PHE A 100 -6.15 -8.97 11.62
C PHE A 100 -6.21 -8.88 13.15
N ASN A 101 -5.11 -8.46 13.75
CA ASN A 101 -5.13 -8.03 15.15
C ASN A 101 -5.65 -6.59 15.23
N LEU A 102 -6.78 -6.40 15.93
CA LEU A 102 -7.49 -5.12 16.03
C LEU A 102 -7.21 -4.36 17.35
N THR A 103 -6.35 -4.89 18.23
CA THR A 103 -6.22 -4.36 19.60
C THR A 103 -5.15 -3.30 19.78
N GLU A 104 -4.26 -3.09 18.80
CA GLU A 104 -3.18 -2.11 18.93
C GLU A 104 -3.65 -0.71 18.55
N SER A 105 -3.46 0.23 19.47
CA SER A 105 -3.80 1.63 19.32
C SER A 105 -2.95 2.36 18.29
N ALA A 106 -1.69 1.93 18.09
CA ALA A 106 -0.80 2.52 17.09
C ALA A 106 -1.27 2.23 15.65
N CYS A 107 -2.03 1.15 15.43
CA CYS A 107 -2.58 0.81 14.13
C CYS A 107 -4.02 1.27 14.01
N VAL A 108 -4.20 2.52 13.61
CA VAL A 108 -5.51 3.15 13.49
C VAL A 108 -6.43 2.30 12.59
N GLU A 109 -5.95 1.74 11.48
CA GLU A 109 -6.75 0.88 10.60
C GLU A 109 -7.16 -0.46 11.24
N GLY A 110 -6.46 -0.91 12.27
CA GLY A 110 -6.65 -2.21 12.91
C GLY A 110 -6.25 -3.40 12.03
N MET A 111 -5.55 -3.15 10.92
CA MET A 111 -5.09 -4.20 10.01
C MET A 111 -3.63 -4.53 10.29
N ILE A 112 -3.40 -5.32 11.33
CA ILE A 112 -2.05 -5.70 11.76
C ILE A 112 -1.72 -7.10 11.30
N VAL A 113 -0.51 -7.27 10.77
CA VAL A 113 0.08 -8.55 10.40
C VAL A 113 1.49 -8.65 10.97
N GLU A 114 2.00 -9.87 11.13
CA GLU A 114 3.40 -10.10 11.50
C GLU A 114 4.23 -10.40 10.26
N LEU A 115 5.29 -9.63 10.05
CA LEU A 115 6.35 -9.97 9.10
C LEU A 115 7.34 -10.89 9.80
N THR A 116 7.70 -11.99 9.17
CA THR A 116 8.66 -12.97 9.72
C THR A 116 9.95 -13.03 8.93
N LYS A 117 9.92 -12.60 7.67
CA LYS A 117 11.08 -12.61 6.78
C LYS A 117 11.04 -11.44 5.82
N MET A 118 12.22 -10.90 5.50
CA MET A 118 12.38 -9.92 4.43
C MET A 118 13.70 -10.14 3.73
N ARG A 119 13.68 -10.24 2.40
CA ARG A 119 14.87 -10.59 1.60
C ARG A 119 14.99 -9.67 0.39
N LEU A 120 16.23 -9.32 0.06
CA LEU A 120 16.57 -8.63 -1.18
C LEU A 120 17.22 -9.62 -2.16
N PHE A 121 16.89 -9.47 -3.44
CA PHE A 121 17.39 -10.32 -4.53
C PHE A 121 17.84 -9.45 -5.70
N ASN A 122 18.68 -9.97 -6.60
CA ASN A 122 18.95 -9.33 -7.89
C ASN A 122 17.73 -9.43 -8.83
N GLU A 123 17.74 -8.66 -9.94
CA GLU A 123 16.64 -8.66 -10.94
C GLU A 123 16.36 -10.06 -11.50
N THR A 124 17.39 -10.91 -11.64
CA THR A 124 17.27 -12.27 -12.19
C THR A 124 16.76 -13.33 -11.20
N GLY A 125 16.50 -12.94 -9.93
CA GLY A 125 16.00 -13.85 -8.89
C GLY A 125 16.99 -14.92 -8.43
N THR A 126 18.24 -14.88 -8.91
CA THR A 126 19.31 -15.82 -8.56
C THR A 126 20.11 -15.27 -7.37
N VAL A 127 20.18 -16.07 -6.30
CA VAL A 127 20.86 -15.76 -5.03
C VAL A 127 22.34 -15.38 -5.17
N ALA A 128 22.97 -15.73 -6.29
CA ALA A 128 24.42 -15.65 -6.48
C ALA A 128 25.00 -14.22 -6.50
N ASP A 129 24.21 -13.19 -6.78
CA ASP A 129 24.71 -11.81 -6.85
C ASP A 129 23.88 -10.84 -6.00
N VAL A 130 23.66 -11.19 -4.73
CA VAL A 130 23.23 -10.22 -3.72
C VAL A 130 24.36 -10.10 -2.72
N PHE A 131 25.04 -8.95 -2.74
CA PHE A 131 26.09 -8.51 -1.80
C PHE A 131 27.06 -9.61 -1.34
N ASP A 132 28.06 -9.90 -2.16
CA ASP A 132 29.08 -10.92 -1.90
C ASP A 132 28.53 -12.37 -1.90
N GLY A 133 27.48 -12.61 -2.69
CA GLY A 133 26.85 -13.92 -2.88
C GLY A 133 26.01 -14.41 -1.69
N GLN A 134 25.53 -13.48 -0.85
CA GLN A 134 24.76 -13.79 0.35
C GLN A 134 23.30 -13.37 0.21
N ASP A 135 22.42 -14.35 0.41
CA ASP A 135 21.01 -14.12 0.70
C ASP A 135 20.86 -13.37 2.03
N VAL A 136 20.58 -12.06 1.98
CA VAL A 136 20.41 -11.26 3.19
C VAL A 136 18.96 -11.27 3.62
N ASN A 137 18.67 -12.02 4.67
CA ASN A 137 17.46 -11.80 5.46
C ASN A 137 17.66 -10.58 6.36
N ILE A 138 16.86 -9.54 6.16
CA ILE A 138 16.93 -8.28 6.93
C ILE A 138 16.60 -8.54 8.42
N PHE A 139 15.87 -9.61 8.71
CA PHE A 139 15.36 -9.90 10.06
C PHE A 139 16.35 -10.65 10.95
N ASP A 140 17.49 -11.12 10.43
CA ASP A 140 18.41 -11.97 11.22
C ASP A 140 18.94 -11.22 12.45
N GLY A 141 18.62 -11.71 13.64
CA GLY A 141 19.01 -11.06 14.90
C GLY A 141 18.14 -9.85 15.31
N LEU A 142 17.12 -9.49 14.54
CA LEU A 142 16.11 -8.47 14.90
C LEU A 142 14.76 -9.10 15.30
N GLY A 143 14.45 -10.30 14.79
CA GLY A 143 13.19 -10.99 15.07
C GLY A 143 12.01 -10.50 14.22
N PRO A 144 10.84 -11.15 14.35
CA PRO A 144 9.63 -10.78 13.62
C PRO A 144 9.12 -9.39 14.04
N MET A 145 8.33 -8.77 13.16
CA MET A 145 7.85 -7.40 13.33
C MET A 145 6.36 -7.30 13.01
N GLN A 146 5.58 -6.75 13.94
CA GLN A 146 4.20 -6.39 13.67
C GLN A 146 4.13 -5.10 12.85
N VAL A 147 3.34 -5.11 11.79
CA VAL A 147 3.19 -3.97 10.88
C VAL A 147 1.73 -3.68 10.58
N CYS A 148 1.45 -2.41 10.31
CA CYS A 148 0.15 -1.96 9.82
C CYS A 148 0.07 -2.10 8.30
N VAL A 149 -1.03 -2.68 7.83
CA VAL A 149 -1.46 -2.56 6.44
C VAL A 149 -2.28 -1.29 6.33
N VAL A 150 -1.76 -0.29 5.63
CA VAL A 150 -2.39 1.04 5.50
C VAL A 150 -2.70 1.33 4.02
N PRO A 151 -3.89 0.97 3.52
CA PRO A 151 -4.22 1.12 2.09
C PRO A 151 -4.21 2.56 1.58
N SER A 152 -4.30 3.56 2.48
CA SER A 152 -4.28 4.98 2.11
C SER A 152 -2.87 5.52 1.85
N MET A 153 -1.83 4.80 2.25
CA MET A 153 -0.44 5.20 2.04
C MET A 153 0.08 4.67 0.70
N ARG A 154 0.74 5.55 -0.04
CA ARG A 154 1.38 5.24 -1.35
C ARG A 154 2.74 4.56 -1.24
N ASN A 155 3.28 4.43 -0.02
CA ASN A 155 4.58 3.84 0.20
C ASN A 155 4.47 2.31 0.22
N ILE A 156 5.50 1.61 -0.23
CA ILE A 156 5.55 0.15 -0.13
C ILE A 156 5.68 -0.27 1.32
N MET A 157 6.55 0.40 2.08
CA MET A 157 6.73 0.17 3.50
C MET A 157 7.39 1.37 4.18
N ALA A 158 6.95 1.69 5.40
CA ALA A 158 7.71 2.49 6.36
C ALA A 158 8.34 1.52 7.37
N LEU A 159 9.63 1.68 7.64
CA LEU A 159 10.41 0.75 8.45
C LEU A 159 11.05 1.44 9.64
N PRO A 160 11.10 0.80 10.82
CA PRO A 160 11.91 1.27 11.92
C PRO A 160 13.38 1.36 11.51
N LYS A 161 14.08 2.36 12.06
CA LYS A 161 15.49 2.65 11.76
C LYS A 161 16.41 1.43 11.72
N ALA A 162 16.29 0.50 12.66
CA ALA A 162 17.15 -0.69 12.70
C ALA A 162 17.06 -1.58 11.45
N TYR A 163 15.84 -1.76 10.92
CA TYR A 163 15.61 -2.53 9.68
C TYR A 163 16.03 -1.70 8.46
N GLY A 164 15.70 -0.40 8.44
CA GLY A 164 16.08 0.54 7.38
C GLY A 164 17.60 0.66 7.21
N ASP A 165 18.34 0.84 8.31
CA ASP A 165 19.82 0.92 8.32
C ASP A 165 20.45 -0.35 7.74
N ARG A 166 19.83 -1.51 7.95
CA ARG A 166 20.32 -2.77 7.38
C ARG A 166 20.10 -2.83 5.88
N ILE A 167 18.93 -2.40 5.40
CA ILE A 167 18.66 -2.26 3.96
C ILE A 167 19.64 -1.27 3.33
N ILE A 168 19.89 -0.13 3.97
CA ILE A 168 20.88 0.87 3.52
C ILE A 168 22.30 0.30 3.49
N ARG A 169 22.67 -0.52 4.47
CA ARG A 169 24.01 -1.13 4.52
C ARG A 169 24.23 -2.12 3.38
N VAL A 170 23.20 -2.90 3.06
CA VAL A 170 23.33 -3.93 2.03
C VAL A 170 23.10 -3.35 0.65
N THR A 171 22.20 -2.38 0.46
CA THR A 171 22.08 -1.67 -0.82
C THR A 171 23.30 -0.77 -1.07
N PRO A 172 23.97 -0.81 -2.23
CA PRO A 172 25.23 -0.09 -2.40
C PRO A 172 24.97 1.42 -2.49
N GLN A 173 25.06 2.13 -1.37
CA GLN A 173 25.14 3.59 -1.37
C GLN A 173 26.58 4.03 -1.57
N LYS A 174 27.01 4.25 -2.81
CA LYS A 174 28.06 5.25 -3.10
C LYS A 174 27.79 5.89 -4.46
N ALA A 175 27.17 7.07 -4.44
CA ALA A 175 27.02 8.03 -5.55
C ALA A 175 25.81 7.92 -6.50
N ARG A 176 25.05 6.81 -6.56
CA ARG A 176 23.80 6.75 -7.34
C ARG A 176 22.75 5.86 -6.66
N ALA A 177 21.53 6.37 -6.51
CA ALA A 177 20.37 5.61 -6.06
C ALA A 177 19.95 4.64 -7.18
N THR A 178 20.56 3.45 -7.24
CA THR A 178 20.34 2.48 -8.33
C THR A 178 20.17 1.06 -7.82
N PHE A 179 19.52 0.85 -6.67
CA PHE A 179 19.15 -0.51 -6.31
C PHE A 179 18.20 -1.05 -7.39
N ARG A 180 18.65 -2.11 -8.06
CA ARG A 180 17.99 -2.80 -9.16
C ARG A 180 17.91 -4.26 -8.77
N GLY A 181 16.84 -4.59 -8.09
CA GLY A 181 16.65 -5.90 -7.47
C GLY A 181 15.24 -6.07 -6.95
N ASN A 182 14.91 -7.29 -6.56
CA ASN A 182 13.59 -7.65 -6.07
C ASN A 182 13.60 -7.64 -4.53
N LEU A 183 12.42 -7.46 -3.93
CA LEU A 183 12.18 -7.56 -2.50
C LEU A 183 11.15 -8.66 -2.27
N SER A 184 11.37 -9.53 -1.30
CA SER A 184 10.30 -10.38 -0.79
C SER A 184 10.07 -10.14 0.68
N ILE A 185 8.80 -10.20 1.06
CA ILE A 185 8.34 -10.08 2.44
C ILE A 185 7.47 -11.29 2.74
N THR A 186 7.76 -11.99 3.82
CA THR A 186 6.97 -13.10 4.31
C THR A 186 6.13 -12.66 5.50
N ILE A 187 4.83 -12.90 5.40
CA ILE A 187 3.81 -12.59 6.41
C ILE A 187 3.44 -13.89 7.13
N GLU A 188 3.64 -13.91 8.45
CA GLU A 188 3.31 -15.01 9.37
C GLU A 188 3.79 -16.40 8.87
N ASP A 189 4.95 -16.47 8.21
CA ASP A 189 5.48 -17.69 7.57
C ASP A 189 4.53 -18.40 6.57
N THR A 190 3.48 -17.70 6.12
CA THR A 190 2.43 -18.29 5.26
C THR A 190 2.38 -17.70 3.87
N ILE A 191 2.54 -16.38 3.74
CA ILE A 191 2.43 -15.67 2.47
C ILE A 191 3.77 -15.02 2.19
N THR A 192 4.34 -15.24 1.01
CA THR A 192 5.48 -14.43 0.55
C THR A 192 5.03 -13.55 -0.59
N VAL A 193 5.08 -12.24 -0.36
CA VAL A 193 4.82 -11.22 -1.37
C VAL A 193 6.15 -10.83 -2.01
N ASN A 194 6.22 -10.92 -3.34
CA ASN A 194 7.40 -10.52 -4.10
C ASN A 194 7.11 -9.20 -4.82
N PHE A 195 8.01 -8.25 -4.66
CA PHE A 195 8.05 -6.98 -5.35
C PHE A 195 9.22 -7.02 -6.34
N THR A 196 8.93 -6.79 -7.61
CA THR A 196 9.98 -6.74 -8.64
C THR A 196 10.70 -5.39 -8.62
N ALA A 197 11.88 -5.31 -9.25
CA ALA A 197 12.60 -4.06 -9.39
C ALA A 197 11.72 -2.95 -9.98
N GLU A 198 10.90 -3.24 -10.99
CA GLU A 198 9.98 -2.27 -11.60
C GLU A 198 8.93 -1.72 -10.62
N GLN A 199 8.52 -2.53 -9.63
CA GLN A 199 7.59 -2.10 -8.58
C GLN A 199 8.28 -1.30 -7.47
N LEU A 200 9.58 -1.49 -7.28
CA LEU A 200 10.39 -0.81 -6.27
C LEU A 200 11.06 0.47 -6.79
N MET A 201 11.17 0.65 -8.10
CA MET A 201 11.77 1.82 -8.71
C MET A 201 10.72 2.94 -8.85
N LEU A 202 10.83 3.97 -8.01
CA LEU A 202 10.17 5.23 -8.29
C LEU A 202 11.09 6.12 -9.12
N GLU A 203 10.68 6.41 -10.35
CA GLU A 203 11.32 7.44 -11.17
C GLU A 203 10.93 8.81 -10.61
N GLU A 204 11.91 9.66 -10.32
CA GLU A 204 11.62 11.04 -9.93
C GLU A 204 10.97 11.76 -11.12
N THR A 205 9.81 12.37 -10.89
CA THR A 205 9.18 13.23 -11.89
C THR A 205 9.61 14.67 -11.68
N PHE A 206 9.98 15.35 -12.76
CA PHE A 206 10.32 16.78 -12.74
C PHE A 206 9.64 17.48 -13.90
N TYR A 207 9.42 18.78 -13.77
CA TYR A 207 8.92 19.59 -14.89
C TYR A 207 10.12 20.10 -15.70
N ASP A 208 10.10 19.90 -17.02
CA ASP A 208 11.08 20.55 -17.89
C ASP A 208 10.80 22.05 -18.04
N SER A 209 11.70 22.75 -18.74
CA SER A 209 11.59 24.19 -19.00
C SER A 209 10.32 24.60 -19.76
N ASN A 210 9.62 23.64 -20.37
CA ASN A 210 8.38 23.85 -21.12
C ASN A 210 7.13 23.48 -20.29
N GLY A 211 7.32 23.06 -19.02
CA GLY A 211 6.24 22.66 -18.13
C GLY A 211 5.71 21.24 -18.37
N PHE A 212 6.38 20.42 -19.18
CA PHE A 212 6.03 19.02 -19.35
C PHE A 212 6.63 18.18 -18.23
N ILE A 213 5.88 17.19 -17.76
CA ILE A 213 6.37 16.21 -16.80
C ILE A 213 7.35 15.30 -17.52
N GLN A 214 8.61 15.34 -17.09
CA GLN A 214 9.66 14.43 -17.47
C GLN A 214 9.93 13.45 -16.32
N ARG A 215 10.49 12.29 -16.66
CA ARG A 215 10.88 11.26 -15.69
C ARG A 215 12.40 11.15 -15.67
N ASN A 216 12.97 11.23 -14.48
CA ASN A 216 14.37 10.99 -14.25
C ASN A 216 14.56 9.50 -13.93
N THR A 217 14.92 8.75 -14.96
CA THR A 217 15.18 7.30 -14.87
C THR A 217 16.57 6.97 -14.28
N SER A 218 17.37 7.99 -13.96
CA SER A 218 18.73 7.82 -13.43
C SER A 218 18.84 7.82 -11.90
N LEU A 219 17.74 8.16 -11.21
CA LEU A 219 17.60 8.10 -9.76
C LEU A 219 16.41 7.19 -9.43
N THR A 220 16.70 6.01 -8.91
CA THR A 220 15.69 5.02 -8.50
C THR A 220 15.91 4.65 -7.04
N ASN A 221 15.05 5.17 -6.17
CA ASN A 221 15.04 4.80 -4.75
C ASN A 221 13.97 3.74 -4.50
N ILE A 222 14.26 2.78 -3.62
CA ILE A 222 13.23 1.97 -2.98
C ILE A 222 12.40 2.94 -2.12
N PRO A 223 11.06 2.98 -2.23
CA PRO A 223 10.21 3.84 -1.41
C PRO A 223 10.10 3.32 0.03
N LEU A 224 11.23 3.28 0.72
CA LEU A 224 11.33 2.98 2.14
C LEU A 224 11.48 4.30 2.88
N VAL A 225 10.49 4.60 3.71
CA VAL A 225 10.60 5.67 4.68
C VAL A 225 11.24 5.08 5.93
N VAL A 226 12.43 5.56 6.29
CA VAL A 226 13.07 5.22 7.56
C VAL A 226 12.52 6.16 8.61
N GLU A 227 11.79 5.63 9.58
CA GLU A 227 11.24 6.43 10.69
C GLU A 227 12.18 6.36 11.89
N ASP A 228 12.45 7.54 12.48
CA ASP A 228 13.09 7.61 13.79
C ASP A 228 12.12 7.10 14.86
N PRO A 229 12.62 6.40 15.89
CA PRO A 229 11.76 6.00 17.01
C PRO A 229 11.18 7.24 17.70
N LEU A 230 9.87 7.23 17.93
CA LEU A 230 9.15 8.24 18.73
C LEU A 230 9.69 8.32 20.16
#